data_AF-A0A971GUL9-F1
#
_entry.id   AF-A0A971GUL9-F1
#
_cell.length_a   1.000
_cell.length_b   1.000
_cell.length_c   1.000
_cell.angle_alpha   90.00
_cell.angle_beta   90.00
_cell.angle_gamma   90.00
#
_symmetry.space_group_name_H-M   'P 1'
#
loop_
_entity.id
_entity.type
_entity.pdbx_description
1 polymer ?
#
loop_
_entity_poly.entity_id
_entity_poly.type
_entity_poly.pdbx_seq_one_letter_code
_entity_poly.pdbx_strand_id
1 'polypeptide(L)'
;MSVKPLRRLLPWALILLIAALSYWRAPNLFHDPRIWAEEGAVYLSTAYYSGFWRALVVPHQGYYALVPNVATLLALGAGIPRAAMITTLVAFIVQLLPIALIAFSRSQWWQRPAVRLIGVLIVLLAASSGEVWLNTINSQFYLAVATFLILAEDGVDETPVRSLIYAAILLMAGLTAWYPVLCCRLLSGRPRSCALAVPGGRQPPWDWPHCCRAWFTCWRAIPN
;
A
#
# COMPACT_ATOMS: atom_id res chain seq x y z
N MET A 1 35.16 4.27 -11.22
CA MET A 1 34.31 5.18 -10.40
C MET A 1 33.20 4.37 -9.74
N SER A 2 33.07 4.41 -8.41
CA SER A 2 32.09 3.63 -7.67
C SER A 2 30.67 4.10 -8.01
N VAL A 3 29.95 3.33 -8.83
CA VAL A 3 28.55 3.60 -9.24
C VAL A 3 27.54 3.17 -8.15
N LYS A 4 28.05 2.54 -7.07
CA LYS A 4 27.26 2.00 -5.96
C LYS A 4 26.44 3.05 -5.18
N PRO A 5 26.96 4.25 -4.83
CA PRO A 5 26.16 5.26 -4.11
C PRO A 5 25.05 5.82 -5.00
N LEU A 6 25.32 6.09 -6.28
CA LEU A 6 24.31 6.65 -7.21
C LEU A 6 23.11 5.71 -7.38
N ARG A 7 23.34 4.40 -7.48
CA ARG A 7 22.26 3.40 -7.55
C ARG A 7 21.42 3.30 -6.26
N ARG A 8 21.98 3.64 -5.10
CA ARG A 8 21.24 3.66 -3.82
C ARG A 8 20.38 4.91 -3.67
N LEU A 9 20.74 6.02 -4.30
CA LEU A 9 20.01 7.28 -4.25
C LEU A 9 18.87 7.35 -5.28
N LEU A 10 18.95 6.58 -6.37
CA LEU A 10 17.96 6.61 -7.44
C LEU A 10 16.51 6.32 -7.00
N PRO A 11 16.22 5.33 -6.13
CA PRO A 11 14.86 5.11 -5.62
C PRO A 11 14.31 6.31 -4.84
N TRP A 12 15.15 6.94 -4.02
CA TRP A 12 14.78 8.13 -3.27
C TRP A 12 14.50 9.32 -4.19
N ALA A 13 15.36 9.54 -5.19
CA ALA A 13 15.14 10.58 -6.19
C ALA A 13 13.83 10.36 -6.96
N LEU A 14 13.49 9.11 -7.29
CA LEU A 14 12.21 8.77 -7.93
C LEU A 14 11.04 9.07 -7.01
N ILE A 15 11.08 8.68 -5.73
CA ILE A 15 10.00 8.99 -4.77
C ILE A 15 9.84 10.49 -4.60
N LEU A 16 10.93 11.24 -4.45
CA LEU A 16 10.90 12.70 -4.32
C LEU A 16 10.33 13.39 -5.56
N LEU A 17 10.73 12.93 -6.75
CA LEU A 17 10.18 13.42 -8.02
C LEU A 17 8.67 13.20 -8.07
N ILE A 18 8.20 12.00 -7.71
CA ILE A 18 6.77 11.69 -7.74
C ILE A 18 6.01 12.43 -6.65
N ALA A 19 6.58 12.59 -5.46
CA ALA A 19 6.00 13.42 -4.41
C ALA A 19 5.84 14.87 -4.88
N ALA A 20 6.84 15.42 -5.57
CA ALA A 20 6.74 16.74 -6.19
C ALA A 20 5.65 16.77 -7.28
N LEU A 21 5.60 15.78 -8.19
CA LEU A 21 4.55 15.73 -9.22
C LEU A 21 3.14 15.62 -8.60
N SER A 22 2.98 14.86 -7.53
CA SER A 22 1.71 14.76 -6.78
C SER A 22 1.32 16.09 -6.14
N TYR A 23 2.29 16.85 -5.61
CA TYR A 23 2.07 18.21 -5.12
C TYR A 23 1.65 19.14 -6.26
N TRP A 24 2.37 19.13 -7.38
CA TRP A 24 2.07 19.97 -8.55
C TRP A 24 0.72 19.65 -9.19
N ARG A 25 0.24 18.40 -9.08
CA ARG A 25 -1.06 17.97 -9.59
C ARG A 25 -2.23 18.60 -8.85
N ALA A 26 -2.10 18.83 -7.54
CA ALA A 26 -3.18 19.38 -6.71
C ALA A 26 -2.61 20.22 -5.55
N PRO A 27 -1.95 21.35 -5.82
CA PRO A 27 -1.27 22.14 -4.80
C PRO A 27 -2.25 22.73 -3.79
N ASN A 28 -3.49 23.00 -4.24
CA ASN A 28 -4.58 23.49 -3.40
C ASN A 28 -4.89 22.54 -2.22
N LEU A 29 -4.73 21.22 -2.37
CA LEU A 29 -4.98 20.28 -1.27
C LEU A 29 -3.92 20.33 -0.17
N PHE A 30 -2.75 20.93 -0.45
CA PHE A 30 -1.70 21.13 0.55
C PHE A 30 -1.78 22.50 1.21
N HIS A 31 -2.29 23.52 0.53
CA HIS A 31 -2.47 24.86 1.08
C HIS A 31 -3.82 25.01 1.80
N ASP A 32 -4.89 24.51 1.17
CA ASP A 32 -6.26 24.53 1.66
C ASP A 32 -6.79 23.08 1.73
N PRO A 33 -6.28 22.26 2.66
CA PRO A 33 -6.68 20.86 2.77
C PRO A 33 -8.16 20.74 3.12
N ARG A 34 -8.80 19.67 2.67
CA ARG A 34 -10.21 19.40 2.91
C ARG A 34 -10.41 18.08 3.64
N ILE A 35 -11.46 18.02 4.44
CA ILE A 35 -12.01 16.76 4.94
C ILE A 35 -12.93 16.21 3.84
N TRP A 36 -12.78 14.93 3.48
CA TRP A 36 -13.55 14.33 2.38
C TRP A 36 -14.64 13.37 2.86
N ALA A 37 -15.89 13.67 2.54
CA ALA A 37 -17.05 12.78 2.72
C ALA A 37 -17.12 12.14 4.12
N GLU A 38 -17.09 10.81 4.20
CA GLU A 38 -17.20 10.04 5.45
C GLU A 38 -16.06 10.36 6.43
N GLU A 39 -14.90 10.82 5.95
CA GLU A 39 -13.76 11.18 6.80
C GLU A 39 -14.16 12.17 7.90
N GLY A 40 -15.05 13.11 7.57
CA GLY A 40 -15.59 14.08 8.53
C GLY A 40 -16.82 13.58 9.25
N ALA A 41 -17.84 13.21 8.48
CA ALA A 41 -19.17 12.91 9.00
C ALA A 41 -19.19 11.62 9.86
N VAL A 42 -18.30 10.67 9.58
CA VAL A 42 -18.29 9.35 10.22
C VAL A 42 -17.04 9.18 11.08
N TYR A 43 -15.84 9.30 10.50
CA TYR A 43 -14.61 8.93 11.21
C TYR A 43 -14.19 9.99 12.22
N LEU A 44 -14.09 11.26 11.81
CA LEU A 44 -13.71 12.35 12.70
C LEU A 44 -14.77 12.62 13.78
N SER A 45 -16.05 12.54 13.42
CA SER A 45 -17.14 12.63 14.40
C SER A 45 -17.05 11.51 15.44
N THR A 46 -16.80 10.27 15.01
CA THR A 46 -16.63 9.13 15.91
C THR A 46 -15.41 9.29 16.80
N ALA A 47 -14.28 9.75 16.26
CA ALA A 47 -13.08 10.10 17.03
C ALA A 47 -13.37 11.14 18.11
N TYR A 48 -14.16 12.16 17.78
CA TYR A 48 -14.50 13.24 18.71
C TYR A 48 -15.43 12.78 19.85
N TYR A 49 -16.46 11.99 19.55
CA TYR A 49 -17.50 11.65 20.54
C TYR A 49 -17.29 10.34 21.29
N SER A 50 -16.57 9.37 20.70
CA SER A 50 -16.51 8.00 21.25
C SER A 50 -15.28 7.71 22.11
N GLY A 51 -14.32 8.64 22.16
CA GLY A 51 -13.03 8.45 22.82
C GLY A 51 -12.05 7.59 22.02
N PHE A 52 -10.77 7.69 22.38
CA PHE A 52 -9.65 7.14 21.60
C PHE A 52 -9.80 5.66 21.24
N TRP A 53 -10.00 4.79 22.24
CA TRP A 53 -10.00 3.33 22.03
C TRP A 53 -11.17 2.87 21.16
N ARG A 54 -12.36 3.42 21.39
CA ARG A 54 -13.54 3.05 20.61
C ARG A 54 -13.43 3.54 19.17
N ALA A 55 -12.97 4.77 18.97
CA ALA A 55 -12.76 5.31 17.64
C ALA A 55 -11.65 4.59 16.86
N LEU A 56 -10.67 3.99 17.55
CA LEU A 56 -9.65 3.19 16.89
C LEU A 56 -10.24 1.91 16.31
N VAL A 57 -11.06 1.17 17.08
CA VAL A 57 -11.48 -0.21 16.74
C VAL A 57 -12.85 -0.33 16.10
N VAL A 58 -13.63 0.74 16.05
CA VAL A 58 -14.99 0.71 15.51
C VAL A 58 -14.97 0.41 13.99
N PRO A 59 -15.77 -0.57 13.53
CA PRO A 59 -15.99 -0.78 12.11
C PRO A 59 -17.01 0.23 11.57
N HIS A 60 -16.84 0.61 10.31
CA HIS A 60 -17.75 1.52 9.62
C HIS A 60 -18.21 0.85 8.32
N GLN A 61 -19.50 0.96 8.01
CA GLN A 61 -20.09 0.41 6.77
C GLN A 61 -19.85 -1.10 6.55
N GLY A 62 -19.80 -1.89 7.65
CA GLY A 62 -19.69 -3.35 7.59
C GLY A 62 -18.27 -3.90 7.45
N TYR A 63 -17.24 -3.04 7.44
CA TYR A 63 -15.84 -3.47 7.48
C TYR A 63 -15.00 -2.58 8.41
N TYR A 64 -13.82 -3.07 8.75
CA TYR A 64 -12.87 -2.30 9.55
C TYR A 64 -11.97 -1.47 8.64
N ALA A 65 -11.77 -0.19 8.99
CA ALA A 65 -11.04 0.77 8.18
C ALA A 65 -9.96 1.46 9.02
N LEU A 66 -8.83 0.77 9.22
CA LEU A 66 -7.76 1.24 10.09
C LEU A 66 -7.18 2.60 9.69
N VAL A 67 -6.87 2.83 8.41
CA VAL A 67 -6.26 4.09 7.95
C VAL A 67 -7.11 5.32 8.32
N PRO A 68 -8.40 5.41 7.97
CA PRO A 68 -9.22 6.57 8.35
C PRO A 68 -9.44 6.67 9.87
N ASN A 69 -9.56 5.56 10.61
CA ASN A 69 -9.64 5.58 12.09
C ASN A 69 -8.38 6.21 12.72
N VAL A 70 -7.19 5.74 12.31
CA VAL A 70 -5.93 6.27 12.82
C VAL A 70 -5.71 7.72 12.38
N ALA A 71 -5.99 8.04 11.11
CA ALA A 71 -5.81 9.39 10.59
C ALA A 71 -6.66 10.43 11.33
N THR A 72 -7.92 10.09 11.63
CA THR A 72 -8.83 11.00 12.34
C THR A 72 -8.52 11.12 13.83
N LEU A 73 -7.97 10.07 14.46
CA LEU A 73 -7.41 10.16 15.82
C LEU A 73 -6.17 11.07 15.88
N LEU A 74 -5.26 10.95 14.89
CA LEU A 74 -4.10 11.83 14.78
C LEU A 74 -4.54 13.28 14.53
N ALA A 75 -5.55 13.49 13.68
CA ALA A 75 -6.15 14.79 13.42
C ALA A 75 -6.72 15.41 14.69
N LEU A 76 -7.44 14.64 15.51
CA LEU A 76 -7.98 15.12 16.79
C LEU A 76 -6.86 15.50 17.77
N GLY A 77 -5.81 14.69 17.86
CA GLY A 77 -4.64 14.98 18.68
C GLY A 77 -3.87 16.24 18.24
N ALA A 78 -3.88 16.56 16.95
CA ALA A 78 -3.29 17.79 16.40
C ALA A 78 -4.21 19.03 16.52
N GLY A 79 -5.47 18.82 16.91
CA GLY A 79 -6.53 19.84 17.00
C GLY A 79 -7.36 19.97 15.72
N ILE A 80 -8.65 20.25 15.89
CA ILE A 80 -9.64 20.36 14.80
C ILE A 80 -9.21 21.30 13.64
N PRO A 81 -8.59 22.47 13.88
CA PRO A 81 -8.16 23.35 12.78
C PRO A 81 -7.14 22.71 11.83
N ARG A 82 -6.39 21.69 12.29
CA ARG A 82 -5.39 20.96 11.50
C ARG A 82 -5.90 19.63 10.97
N ALA A 83 -7.16 19.27 11.26
CA ALA A 83 -7.67 17.94 10.97
C ALA A 83 -7.56 17.58 9.48
N ALA A 84 -7.99 18.48 8.60
CA ALA A 84 -7.91 18.31 7.15
C ALA A 84 -6.46 18.12 6.67
N MET A 85 -5.52 18.89 7.22
CA MET A 85 -4.10 18.76 6.87
C MET A 85 -3.57 17.38 7.25
N ILE A 86 -3.86 16.92 8.47
CA ILE A 86 -3.36 15.63 8.96
C ILE A 86 -3.93 14.48 8.13
N THR A 87 -5.23 14.46 7.85
CA THR A 87 -5.84 13.39 7.05
C THR A 87 -5.30 13.37 5.62
N THR A 88 -5.12 14.56 5.01
CA THR A 88 -4.50 14.72 3.69
C THR A 88 -3.07 14.18 3.66
N LEU A 89 -2.24 14.51 4.66
CA LEU A 89 -0.86 14.03 4.75
C LEU A 89 -0.78 12.52 4.97
N VAL A 90 -1.65 11.95 5.79
CA VAL A 90 -1.74 10.49 5.98
C VAL A 90 -2.11 9.81 4.67
N ALA A 91 -3.13 10.32 3.97
CA ALA A 91 -3.52 9.80 2.66
C ALA A 91 -2.37 9.90 1.64
N PHE A 92 -1.63 11.01 1.65
CA PHE A 92 -0.46 11.19 0.81
C PHE A 92 0.63 10.13 1.08
N ILE A 93 0.94 9.87 2.35
CA ILE A 93 1.91 8.84 2.74
C ILE A 93 1.46 7.46 2.23
N VAL A 94 0.19 7.11 2.44
CA VAL A 94 -0.34 5.80 1.97
C VAL A 94 -0.29 5.70 0.44
N GLN A 95 -0.62 6.77 -0.26
CA GLN A 95 -0.54 6.84 -1.73
C GLN A 95 0.90 6.67 -2.25
N LEU A 96 1.92 7.11 -1.50
CA LEU A 96 3.32 6.92 -1.85
C LEU A 96 3.84 5.48 -1.62
N LEU A 97 3.15 4.63 -0.85
CA LEU A 97 3.59 3.26 -0.57
C LEU A 97 3.77 2.40 -1.82
N PRO A 98 2.78 2.25 -2.74
CA PRO A 98 2.98 1.48 -3.97
C PRO A 98 4.12 2.03 -4.84
N ILE A 99 4.30 3.36 -4.86
CA ILE A 99 5.42 4.00 -5.58
C ILE A 99 6.76 3.62 -4.95
N ALA A 100 6.86 3.66 -3.61
CA ALA A 100 8.05 3.25 -2.88
C ALA A 100 8.37 1.77 -3.11
N LEU A 101 7.36 0.90 -3.13
CA LEU A 101 7.54 -0.53 -3.42
C LEU A 101 8.14 -0.75 -4.81
N ILE A 102 7.63 -0.08 -5.86
CA ILE A 102 8.19 -0.16 -7.21
C ILE A 102 9.62 0.41 -7.24
N ALA A 103 9.84 1.56 -6.60
CA ALA A 103 11.13 2.24 -6.59
C ALA A 103 12.23 1.42 -5.90
N PHE A 104 11.90 0.74 -4.81
CA PHE A 104 12.82 -0.11 -4.03
C PHE A 104 12.78 -1.60 -4.44
N SER A 105 11.93 -1.97 -5.40
CA SER A 105 11.83 -3.36 -5.85
C SER A 105 13.15 -3.87 -6.42
N ARG A 106 13.43 -5.13 -6.09
CA ARG A 106 14.59 -5.89 -6.56
C ARG A 106 14.20 -6.98 -7.55
N SER A 107 12.90 -7.12 -7.84
CA SER A 107 12.42 -8.07 -8.84
C SER A 107 13.04 -7.81 -10.22
N GLN A 108 13.19 -8.88 -11.00
CA GLN A 108 13.76 -8.82 -12.34
C GLN A 108 12.94 -7.89 -13.28
N TRP A 109 11.66 -7.72 -12.98
CA TRP A 109 10.72 -6.93 -13.77
C TRP A 109 11.05 -5.44 -13.77
N TRP A 110 11.53 -4.93 -12.63
CA TRP A 110 11.80 -3.51 -12.43
C TRP A 110 13.25 -3.13 -12.70
N GLN A 111 14.06 -4.04 -13.28
CA GLN A 111 15.47 -3.75 -13.58
C GLN A 111 15.62 -2.69 -14.68
N ARG A 112 14.69 -2.64 -15.63
CA ARG A 112 14.69 -1.63 -16.69
C ARG A 112 14.13 -0.31 -16.15
N PRO A 113 14.88 0.81 -16.21
CA PRO A 113 14.44 2.09 -15.64
C PRO A 113 13.15 2.62 -16.29
N ALA A 114 12.98 2.39 -17.60
CA ALA A 114 11.76 2.76 -18.31
C ALA A 114 10.52 2.02 -17.78
N VAL A 115 10.62 0.71 -17.54
CA VAL A 115 9.51 -0.10 -16.98
C VAL A 115 9.17 0.37 -15.57
N ARG A 116 10.18 0.67 -14.76
CA ARG A 116 10.01 1.22 -13.41
C ARG A 116 9.30 2.57 -13.43
N LEU A 117 9.72 3.47 -14.32
CA LEU A 117 9.08 4.77 -14.51
C LEU A 117 7.62 4.61 -14.95
N ILE A 118 7.35 3.74 -15.93
CA ILE A 118 6.00 3.45 -16.41
C ILE A 118 5.11 2.91 -15.27
N GLY A 119 5.60 1.94 -14.49
CA GLY A 119 4.83 1.38 -13.37
C GLY A 119 4.46 2.44 -12.33
N VAL A 120 5.41 3.31 -11.99
CA VAL A 120 5.18 4.43 -11.08
C VAL A 120 4.18 5.44 -11.66
N LEU A 121 4.29 5.77 -12.95
CA LEU A 121 3.36 6.68 -13.62
C LEU A 121 1.95 6.08 -13.70
N ILE A 122 1.81 4.76 -13.90
CA ILE A 122 0.51 4.09 -13.85
C ILE A 122 -0.14 4.28 -12.49
N VAL A 123 0.60 4.06 -11.39
CA VAL A 123 0.07 4.27 -10.03
C VAL A 123 -0.31 5.74 -9.81
N LEU A 124 0.53 6.68 -10.27
CA LEU A 124 0.28 8.12 -10.13
C LEU A 124 -0.96 8.59 -10.92
N LEU A 125 -1.15 8.07 -12.14
CA LEU A 125 -2.18 8.52 -13.06
C LEU A 125 -3.49 7.72 -12.97
N ALA A 126 -3.47 6.53 -12.33
CA ALA A 126 -4.65 5.69 -12.17
C ALA A 126 -5.79 6.40 -11.41
N ALA A 127 -5.44 7.23 -10.41
CA ALA A 127 -6.41 8.07 -9.71
C ALA A 127 -6.62 9.39 -10.46
N SER A 128 -7.44 9.33 -11.52
CA SER A 128 -7.72 10.51 -12.35
C SER A 128 -8.74 11.47 -11.73
N SER A 129 -9.59 11.01 -10.80
CA SER A 129 -10.67 11.84 -10.23
C SER A 129 -10.22 12.59 -8.99
N GLY A 130 -10.78 13.79 -8.81
CA GLY A 130 -10.60 14.56 -7.58
C GLY A 130 -11.18 13.86 -6.35
N GLU A 131 -12.08 12.90 -6.51
CA GLU A 131 -12.72 12.16 -5.41
C GLU A 131 -11.80 11.10 -4.79
N VAL A 132 -10.88 10.53 -5.56
CA VAL A 132 -9.96 9.47 -5.11
C VAL A 132 -8.62 10.07 -4.59
N TRP A 133 -8.33 11.31 -4.99
CA TRP A 133 -7.06 11.95 -4.70
C TRP A 133 -6.96 12.44 -3.25
N LEU A 134 -5.86 12.11 -2.58
CA LEU A 134 -5.45 12.61 -1.25
C LEU A 134 -6.55 12.62 -0.18
N ASN A 135 -7.23 11.49 0.00
CA ASN A 135 -8.13 11.30 1.14
C ASN A 135 -8.01 9.88 1.72
N THR A 136 -8.34 9.74 3.00
CA THR A 136 -8.09 8.49 3.74
C THR A 136 -9.11 7.40 3.41
N ILE A 137 -10.31 7.78 2.97
CA ILE A 137 -11.37 6.84 2.56
C ILE A 137 -10.92 5.99 1.36
N ASN A 138 -10.22 6.59 0.41
CA ASN A 138 -9.74 5.91 -0.79
C ASN A 138 -8.37 5.23 -0.61
N SER A 139 -7.78 5.28 0.59
CA SER A 139 -6.46 4.68 0.88
C SER A 139 -6.43 3.16 0.64
N GLN A 140 -7.58 2.49 0.77
CA GLN A 140 -7.72 1.06 0.49
C GLN A 140 -7.26 0.66 -0.92
N PHE A 141 -7.47 1.51 -1.94
CA PHE A 141 -7.08 1.21 -3.32
C PHE A 141 -5.57 1.18 -3.48
N TYR A 142 -4.86 2.14 -2.86
CA TYR A 142 -3.39 2.16 -2.89
C TYR A 142 -2.80 1.00 -2.08
N LEU A 143 -3.43 0.62 -0.96
CA LEU A 143 -3.03 -0.55 -0.19
C LEU A 143 -3.29 -1.87 -0.93
N ALA A 144 -4.32 -1.96 -1.76
CA ALA A 144 -4.56 -3.11 -2.63
C ALA A 144 -3.43 -3.27 -3.67
N VAL A 145 -3.04 -2.17 -4.31
CA VAL A 145 -1.89 -2.17 -5.25
C VAL A 145 -0.60 -2.51 -4.52
N ALA A 146 -0.35 -1.93 -3.34
CA ALA A 146 0.82 -2.24 -2.53
C ALA A 146 0.89 -3.73 -2.16
N THR A 147 -0.25 -4.31 -1.78
CA THR A 147 -0.39 -5.74 -1.50
C THR A 147 -0.04 -6.59 -2.72
N PHE A 148 -0.60 -6.27 -3.89
CA PHE A 148 -0.27 -6.96 -5.13
C PHE A 148 1.23 -6.92 -5.43
N LEU A 149 1.84 -5.75 -5.33
CA LEU A 149 3.27 -5.56 -5.58
C LEU A 149 4.14 -6.37 -4.61
N ILE A 150 3.80 -6.42 -3.32
CA ILE A 150 4.51 -7.24 -2.33
C ILE A 150 4.38 -8.72 -2.67
N LEU A 151 3.20 -9.18 -3.07
CA LEU A 151 2.96 -10.59 -3.40
C LEU A 151 3.63 -11.04 -4.70
N ALA A 152 3.84 -10.11 -5.63
CA ALA A 152 4.52 -10.30 -6.91
C ALA A 152 6.04 -10.12 -6.84
N GLU A 153 6.60 -9.71 -5.69
CA GLU A 153 8.04 -9.52 -5.54
C GLU A 153 8.78 -10.87 -5.54
N ASP A 154 9.87 -10.95 -6.31
CA ASP A 154 10.74 -12.13 -6.34
C ASP A 154 11.49 -12.26 -5.00
N GLY A 155 11.32 -13.39 -4.30
CA GLY A 155 11.79 -13.63 -2.93
C GLY A 155 13.31 -13.81 -2.75
N VAL A 156 14.14 -13.22 -3.61
CA VAL A 156 15.54 -13.60 -3.78
C VAL A 156 16.45 -13.12 -2.64
N ASP A 157 16.14 -12.02 -1.94
CA ASP A 157 16.97 -11.53 -0.82
C ASP A 157 16.17 -10.64 0.16
N GLU A 158 15.47 -11.25 1.12
CA GLU A 158 14.77 -10.49 2.16
C GLU A 158 15.60 -10.31 3.41
N THR A 159 15.91 -9.06 3.73
CA THR A 159 16.38 -8.69 5.07
C THR A 159 15.21 -8.73 6.05
N PRO A 160 15.45 -9.01 7.35
CA PRO A 160 14.39 -9.04 8.36
C PRO A 160 13.62 -7.71 8.44
N VAL A 161 14.31 -6.58 8.25
CA VAL A 161 13.70 -5.25 8.20
C VAL A 161 12.72 -5.12 7.03
N ARG A 162 13.08 -5.61 5.84
CA ARG A 162 12.20 -5.56 4.66
C ARG A 162 10.96 -6.44 4.88
N SER A 163 11.16 -7.62 5.44
CA SER A 163 10.08 -8.55 5.77
C SER A 163 9.11 -7.94 6.79
N LEU A 164 9.62 -7.26 7.82
CA LEU A 164 8.81 -6.52 8.79
C LEU A 164 8.01 -5.38 8.13
N ILE A 165 8.63 -4.59 7.25
CA ILE A 165 7.94 -3.52 6.51
C ILE A 165 6.81 -4.11 5.65
N TYR A 166 7.07 -5.20 4.94
CA TYR A 166 6.06 -5.87 4.12
C TYR A 166 4.92 -6.42 4.96
N ALA A 167 5.23 -7.07 6.09
CA ALA A 167 4.23 -7.55 7.03
C ALA A 167 3.37 -6.41 7.59
N ALA A 168 3.98 -5.27 7.93
CA ALA A 168 3.25 -4.10 8.43
C ALA A 168 2.30 -3.50 7.37
N ILE A 169 2.75 -3.38 6.11
CA ILE A 169 1.91 -2.90 5.01
C ILE A 169 0.76 -3.87 4.74
N LEU A 170 1.03 -5.17 4.71
CA LEU A 170 0.00 -6.21 4.51
C LEU A 170 -1.01 -6.24 5.65
N LEU A 171 -0.55 -6.11 6.91
CA LEU A 171 -1.43 -6.01 8.07
C LEU A 171 -2.32 -4.76 7.97
N MET A 172 -1.73 -3.61 7.63
CA MET A 172 -2.47 -2.37 7.43
C MET A 172 -3.50 -2.51 6.31
N ALA A 173 -3.13 -3.13 5.19
CA ALA A 173 -4.04 -3.40 4.07
C ALA A 173 -5.20 -4.32 4.48
N GLY A 174 -4.91 -5.43 5.18
CA GLY A 174 -5.92 -6.36 5.67
C GLY A 174 -6.86 -5.75 6.73
N LEU A 175 -6.41 -4.74 7.47
CA LEU A 175 -7.21 -4.02 8.46
C LEU A 175 -7.92 -2.78 7.90
N THR A 176 -7.68 -2.40 6.65
CA THR A 176 -8.29 -1.20 6.05
C THR A 176 -9.38 -1.54 5.03
N ALA A 177 -9.42 -2.78 4.57
CA ALA A 177 -10.31 -3.19 3.49
C ALA A 177 -10.82 -4.62 3.68
N TRP A 178 -11.82 -5.00 2.87
CA TRP A 178 -12.45 -6.31 2.87
C TRP A 178 -11.60 -7.45 2.27
N TYR A 179 -10.33 -7.20 1.92
CA TYR A 179 -9.36 -8.22 1.48
C TYR A 179 -8.39 -8.78 2.56
N PRO A 180 -8.79 -9.06 3.83
CA PRO A 180 -7.94 -9.75 4.82
C PRO A 180 -7.38 -11.10 4.35
N VAL A 181 -8.00 -11.72 3.33
CA VAL A 181 -7.58 -13.01 2.75
C VAL A 181 -6.12 -13.00 2.29
N LEU A 182 -5.54 -11.83 1.99
CA LEU A 182 -4.14 -11.72 1.59
C LEU A 182 -3.16 -11.84 2.78
N CYS A 183 -3.62 -11.58 4.01
CA CYS A 183 -2.84 -11.84 5.23
C CYS A 183 -2.62 -13.34 5.50
N CYS A 184 -3.44 -14.24 4.95
CA CYS A 184 -3.23 -15.68 5.11
C CYS A 184 -1.86 -16.15 4.57
N ARG A 185 -1.26 -15.44 3.61
CA ARG A 185 0.09 -15.77 3.10
C ARG A 185 1.22 -15.42 4.10
N LEU A 186 0.97 -14.53 5.06
CA LEU A 186 1.89 -14.26 6.18
C LEU A 186 1.79 -15.36 7.25
N LEU A 187 0.58 -15.90 7.47
CA LEU A 187 0.33 -16.94 8.47
C LEU A 187 0.68 -18.34 7.96
N SER A 188 0.62 -18.58 6.65
CA SER A 188 0.93 -19.89 6.06
C SER A 188 2.40 -20.24 6.05
N GLY A 189 3.28 -19.34 6.51
CA GLY A 189 4.71 -19.43 6.27
C GLY A 189 5.02 -19.32 4.78
N ARG A 190 6.20 -18.82 4.44
CA ARG A 190 6.75 -19.16 3.13
C ARG A 190 6.96 -20.67 3.14
N PRO A 191 6.49 -21.45 2.16
CA PRO A 191 7.12 -22.72 1.91
C PRO A 191 8.59 -22.40 1.61
N ARG A 192 9.44 -22.59 2.62
CA ARG A 192 10.88 -22.64 2.43
C ARG A 192 11.06 -23.80 1.45
N SER A 193 11.51 -23.45 0.25
CA SER A 193 11.84 -24.41 -0.81
C SER A 193 10.63 -25.01 -1.54
N CYS A 194 10.14 -24.31 -2.58
CA CYS A 194 9.96 -25.00 -3.86
C CYS A 194 11.33 -25.25 -4.51
N ALA A 195 12.24 -25.90 -3.77
CA ALA A 195 13.28 -26.69 -4.37
C ALA A 195 12.62 -28.02 -4.74
N LEU A 196 11.80 -27.99 -5.80
CA LEU A 196 11.73 -29.17 -6.64
C LEU A 196 13.10 -29.29 -7.27
N ALA A 197 14.01 -29.95 -6.55
CA ALA A 197 15.17 -30.56 -7.16
C ALA A 197 14.62 -31.58 -8.16
N VAL A 198 14.37 -31.13 -9.39
CA VAL A 198 14.27 -32.02 -10.53
C VAL A 198 15.68 -32.58 -10.71
N PRO A 199 15.90 -33.89 -10.50
CA PRO A 199 17.18 -34.49 -10.84
C PRO A 199 17.27 -34.44 -12.38
N GLY A 200 18.00 -33.46 -12.91
CA GLY A 200 18.18 -33.29 -14.35
C GLY A 200 17.95 -31.88 -14.89
N GLY A 201 18.83 -30.94 -14.52
CA GLY A 201 19.43 -29.95 -15.43
C GLY A 201 18.60 -29.12 -16.42
N ARG A 202 17.28 -28.92 -16.25
CA ARG A 202 16.52 -27.92 -17.05
C ARG A 202 15.64 -27.06 -16.15
N GLN A 203 15.80 -25.74 -16.27
CA GLN A 203 14.89 -24.75 -15.67
C GLN A 203 13.47 -24.95 -16.25
N PRO A 204 12.42 -25.01 -15.42
CA PRO A 204 11.06 -25.05 -15.94
C PRO A 204 10.65 -23.68 -16.49
N PRO A 205 9.82 -23.63 -17.55
CA PRO A 205 9.22 -22.39 -18.02
C PRO A 205 8.25 -21.89 -16.94
N TRP A 206 8.30 -20.59 -16.66
CA TRP A 206 7.46 -19.93 -15.67
C TRP A 206 5.98 -19.95 -16.07
N ASP A 207 5.27 -21.00 -15.69
CA ASP A 207 3.83 -21.13 -15.92
C ASP A 207 3.03 -20.38 -14.83
N TRP A 208 2.69 -19.13 -15.17
CA TRP A 208 1.68 -18.27 -14.54
C TRP A 208 0.39 -18.94 -14.00
N PRO A 209 -0.15 -20.02 -14.61
CA PRO A 209 -1.42 -20.61 -14.18
C PRO A 209 -1.43 -21.20 -12.76
N HIS A 210 -0.28 -21.44 -12.13
CA HIS A 210 -0.24 -22.05 -10.79
C HIS A 210 -0.50 -21.05 -9.66
N CYS A 211 -0.03 -19.81 -9.77
CA CYS A 211 -0.34 -18.77 -8.76
C CYS A 211 -1.80 -18.33 -8.84
N CYS A 212 -2.37 -18.21 -10.04
CA CYS A 212 -3.80 -17.92 -10.21
C CYS A 212 -4.68 -19.06 -9.69
N ARG A 213 -4.28 -20.33 -9.84
CA ARG A 213 -5.03 -21.47 -9.30
C ARG A 213 -5.10 -21.44 -7.77
N ALA A 214 -4.01 -21.13 -7.08
CA ALA A 214 -4.00 -20.99 -5.63
C ALA A 214 -4.94 -19.86 -5.15
N TRP A 215 -5.00 -18.76 -5.91
CA TRP A 215 -5.95 -17.66 -5.70
C TRP A 215 -7.41 -18.10 -5.86
N PHE A 216 -7.74 -18.82 -6.94
CA PHE A 216 -9.10 -19.33 -7.20
C PHE A 216 -9.54 -20.40 -6.19
N THR A 217 -8.64 -21.27 -5.74
CA THR A 217 -8.97 -22.28 -4.72
C THR A 217 -9.25 -21.67 -3.36
N CYS A 218 -8.58 -20.57 -3.01
CA CYS A 218 -8.85 -19.86 -1.75
C CYS A 218 -10.19 -19.10 -1.81
N TRP A 219 -10.57 -18.59 -2.98
CA TRP A 219 -11.87 -17.93 -3.20
C TRP A 219 -13.06 -18.90 -3.16
N ARG A 220 -12.90 -20.14 -3.67
CA ARG A 220 -13.94 -21.18 -3.59
C ARG A 220 -14.17 -21.77 -2.19
N ALA A 221 -13.28 -21.48 -1.23
CA ALA A 221 -13.36 -21.99 0.14
C ALA A 221 -14.14 -21.06 1.07
N ILE A 222 -14.63 -19.92 0.59
CA ILE A 222 -15.55 -19.05 1.34
C ILE A 222 -16.96 -19.64 1.19
N PRO A 223 -17.59 -20.16 2.26
CA PRO A 223 -18.97 -20.62 2.18
C PRO A 223 -19.88 -19.42 1.86
N ASN A 224 -20.85 -19.65 0.96
CA ASN A 224 -21.89 -18.67 0.60
C ASN A 224 -22.64 -18.13 1.82
#